data_AF-A0AAU6F9F3-F1
#
_entry.id   AF-A0AAU6F9F3-F1
#
_cell.length_a   1.000
_cell.length_b   1.000
_cell.length_c   1.000
_cell.angle_alpha   90.00
_cell.angle_beta   90.00
_cell.angle_gamma   90.00
#
_symmetry.space_group_name_H-M   'P 1'
#
loop_
_entity.id
_entity.type
_entity.pdbx_description
1 polymer ?
#
loop_
_entity_poly.entity_id
_entity_poly.type
_entity_poly.pdbx_seq_one_letter_code
_entity_poly.pdbx_strand_id
1 'polypeptide(L)'
;MSTAVRAKTTGAVNAREYGEFCEAYGYDVTTWEGYPILAGARELRMTTFAAQHAASNEEWIGQAQYRIDCLRGRSGPRPWPWKGIL
;
A
#
# COMPACT_ATOMS: atom_id res chain seq x y z
N MET A 1 4.58 10.62 -4.12
CA MET A 1 4.94 9.40 -3.35
C MET A 1 3.74 8.59 -2.87
N SER A 2 2.81 9.17 -2.08
CA SER A 2 1.61 8.43 -1.57
C SER A 2 0.76 7.84 -2.70
N THR A 3 0.55 8.59 -3.79
CA THR A 3 -0.21 8.15 -4.97
C THR A 3 0.40 6.92 -5.64
N ALA A 4 1.73 6.86 -5.75
CA ALA A 4 2.43 5.71 -6.33
C ALA A 4 2.25 4.44 -5.49
N VAL A 5 2.32 4.54 -4.16
CA VAL A 5 2.04 3.39 -3.27
C VAL A 5 0.57 2.97 -3.37
N ARG A 6 -0.37 3.92 -3.40
CA ARG A 6 -1.80 3.58 -3.60
C ARG A 6 -2.07 2.89 -4.93
N ALA A 7 -1.36 3.28 -5.99
CA ALA A 7 -1.47 2.63 -7.30
C ALA A 7 -0.84 1.24 -7.30
N LYS A 8 0.41 1.12 -6.81
CA LYS A 8 1.20 -0.12 -6.94
C LYS A 8 0.98 -1.14 -5.83
N THR A 9 0.65 -0.71 -4.62
CA THR A 9 0.46 -1.59 -3.45
C THR A 9 -0.99 -1.99 -3.27
N THR A 10 -1.94 -1.04 -3.34
CA THR A 10 -3.35 -1.33 -3.00
C THR A 10 -4.29 -1.33 -4.20
N GLY A 11 -3.86 -0.84 -5.36
CA GLY A 11 -4.73 -0.64 -6.51
C GLY A 11 -5.84 0.40 -6.27
N ALA A 12 -5.69 1.25 -5.25
CA ALA A 12 -6.68 2.28 -4.88
C ALA A 12 -6.59 3.53 -5.78
N VAL A 13 -5.65 3.53 -6.72
CA VAL A 13 -5.50 4.46 -7.82
C VAL A 13 -5.24 3.59 -9.04
N ASN A 14 -6.01 3.77 -10.11
CA ASN A 14 -5.86 2.95 -11.30
C ASN A 14 -4.66 3.42 -12.15
N ALA A 15 -4.27 2.62 -13.15
CA ALA A 15 -3.10 2.91 -13.97
C ALA A 15 -3.23 4.22 -14.77
N ARG A 16 -4.44 4.56 -15.22
CA ARG A 16 -4.71 5.80 -15.96
C ARG A 16 -4.55 7.03 -15.06
N GLU A 17 -5.18 7.02 -13.89
CA GLU A 17 -5.07 8.10 -12.90
C GLU A 17 -3.61 8.29 -12.45
N TYR A 18 -2.85 7.20 -12.30
CA TYR A 18 -1.43 7.29 -12.00
C TYR A 18 -0.60 7.84 -13.18
N GLY A 19 -0.95 7.50 -14.42
CA GLY A 19 -0.35 8.06 -15.62
C GLY A 19 -0.56 9.57 -15.72
N GLU A 20 -1.80 10.04 -15.54
CA GLU A 20 -2.15 11.47 -15.50
C GLU A 20 -1.39 12.20 -14.37
N PHE A 21 -1.22 11.56 -13.21
CA PHE A 21 -0.38 12.08 -12.13
C PHE A 21 1.09 12.22 -12.55
N CYS A 22 1.66 11.22 -13.25
CA CYS A 22 3.04 11.28 -13.72
C CYS A 22 3.24 12.36 -14.77
N GLU A 23 2.29 12.55 -15.69
CA GLU A 23 2.32 13.61 -16.70
C GLU A 23 2.29 14.99 -16.05
N ALA A 24 1.40 15.22 -15.09
CA ALA A 24 1.27 16.51 -14.41
C ALA A 24 2.52 16.89 -13.60
N TYR A 25 3.19 15.92 -12.98
CA TYR A 25 4.40 16.14 -12.19
C TYR A 25 5.70 15.96 -12.98
N GLY A 26 5.62 15.46 -14.22
CA GLY A 26 6.75 15.24 -15.12
C GLY A 26 7.70 14.09 -14.76
N TYR A 27 7.35 13.25 -13.78
CA TYR A 27 8.22 12.16 -13.33
C TYR A 27 7.46 10.98 -12.70
N ASP A 28 7.75 9.76 -13.18
CA ASP A 28 7.29 8.53 -12.53
C ASP A 28 8.28 8.11 -11.43
N VAL A 29 7.89 8.36 -10.18
CA VAL A 29 8.69 8.02 -9.00
C VAL A 29 8.95 6.52 -8.84
N THR A 30 8.18 5.64 -9.50
CA THR A 30 8.43 4.19 -9.44
C THR A 30 9.68 3.76 -10.20
N THR A 31 10.21 4.61 -11.08
CA THR A 31 11.45 4.36 -11.83
C THR A 31 12.71 4.67 -11.01
N TRP A 32 12.57 5.35 -9.87
CA TRP A 32 13.69 5.68 -9.01
C TRP A 32 14.14 4.47 -8.19
N GLU A 33 15.45 4.22 -8.14
CA GLU A 33 16.05 3.11 -7.37
C GLU A 33 15.69 3.12 -5.88
N GLY A 34 15.43 4.30 -5.29
CA GLY A 34 15.00 4.43 -3.90
C GLY A 34 13.52 4.08 -3.65
N TYR A 35 12.71 3.94 -4.70
CA TYR A 35 11.28 3.70 -4.58
C TYR A 35 10.91 2.43 -3.80
N PRO A 36 11.54 1.25 -4.01
CA PRO A 36 11.19 0.04 -3.28
C PRO A 36 11.33 0.20 -1.76
N ILE A 37 12.33 0.95 -1.29
CA ILE A 37 12.55 1.24 0.13
C ILE A 37 11.40 2.11 0.67
N LEU A 38 11.05 3.18 -0.04
CA LEU A 38 9.97 4.08 0.36
C LEU A 38 8.59 3.40 0.33
N ALA A 39 8.35 2.56 -0.68
CA ALA A 39 7.17 1.72 -0.77
C ALA A 39 7.09 0.78 0.44
N GLY A 40 8.16 0.04 0.73
CA GLY A 40 8.22 -0.86 1.89
C GLY A 40 7.97 -0.14 3.22
N ALA A 41 8.58 1.03 3.43
CA ALA A 41 8.33 1.83 4.63
C ALA A 41 6.86 2.27 4.76
N ARG A 42 6.23 2.65 3.64
CA ARG A 42 4.81 3.04 3.63
C ARG A 42 3.90 1.86 3.88
N GLU A 43 4.18 0.71 3.27
CA GLU A 43 3.44 -0.54 3.47
C GLU A 43 3.53 -1.03 4.91
N LEU A 44 4.72 -0.94 5.53
CA LEU A 44 4.92 -1.25 6.94
C LEU A 44 4.08 -0.32 7.82
N ARG A 45 4.10 0.99 7.57
CA ARG A 45 3.26 1.96 8.30
C ARG A 45 1.77 1.64 8.18
N MET A 46 1.29 1.25 6.99
CA MET A 46 -0.11 0.86 6.79
C MET A 46 -0.46 -0.43 7.55
N THR A 47 0.48 -1.38 7.61
CA THR A 47 0.30 -2.64 8.34
C THR A 47 0.28 -2.42 9.85
N THR A 48 1.21 -1.62 10.38
CA THR A 48 1.24 -1.29 11.82
C THR A 48 0.03 -0.47 12.25
N PHE A 49 -0.47 0.42 11.39
CA PHE A 49 -1.72 1.13 11.63
C PHE A 49 -2.90 0.16 11.80
N ALA A 50 -3.00 -0.88 10.95
CA ALA A 50 -4.04 -1.91 11.10
C ALA A 50 -3.87 -2.73 12.37
N ALA A 51 -2.65 -3.12 12.72
CA ALA A 51 -2.37 -3.85 13.95
C ALA A 51 -2.75 -3.04 15.20
N GLN A 52 -2.52 -1.73 15.20
CA GLN A 52 -2.94 -0.83 16.28
C GLN A 52 -4.47 -0.78 16.43
N HIS A 53 -5.21 -0.72 15.33
CA HIS A 53 -6.68 -0.73 15.37
C HIS A 53 -7.23 -2.09 15.83
N ALA A 54 -6.60 -3.18 15.37
CA ALA A 54 -6.95 -4.53 15.79
C ALA A 54 -6.76 -4.76 17.30
N ALA A 55 -5.84 -4.03 17.94
CA ALA A 55 -5.62 -4.12 19.39
C ALA A 55 -6.81 -3.58 20.22
N SER A 56 -7.64 -2.69 19.65
CA SER A 56 -8.80 -2.10 20.32
C SER A 56 -10.15 -2.45 19.68
N ASN A 57 -10.16 -3.10 18.51
CA ASN A 57 -11.36 -3.52 17.80
C ASN A 57 -11.12 -4.82 17.02
N GLU A 58 -11.81 -5.88 17.44
CA GLU A 58 -11.68 -7.24 16.89
C GLU A 58 -12.02 -7.34 15.40
N GLU A 59 -12.86 -6.44 14.87
CA GLU A 59 -13.22 -6.37 13.45
C GLU A 59 -11.98 -6.28 12.54
N TRP A 60 -10.92 -5.62 13.02
CA TRP A 60 -9.73 -5.36 12.23
C TRP A 60 -8.65 -6.45 12.33
N ILE A 61 -8.81 -7.45 13.20
CA ILE A 61 -7.83 -8.54 13.36
C ILE A 61 -7.55 -9.24 12.04
N GLY A 62 -8.61 -9.58 11.29
CA GLY A 62 -8.46 -10.24 9.99
C GLY A 62 -7.71 -9.40 8.97
N GLN A 63 -7.93 -8.08 8.95
CA GLN A 63 -7.19 -7.17 8.06
C GLN A 63 -5.74 -6.98 8.51
N ALA A 64 -5.47 -6.89 9.82
CA ALA A 64 -4.12 -6.81 10.33
C ALA A 64 -3.30 -8.05 9.94
N GLN A 65 -3.85 -9.25 10.14
CA GLN A 65 -3.20 -10.49 9.76
C GLN A 65 -2.99 -10.59 8.24
N TYR A 66 -4.00 -10.25 7.45
CA TYR A 66 -3.89 -10.27 5.99
C TYR A 66 -2.77 -9.36 5.47
N ARG A 67 -2.61 -8.15 6.04
CA ARG A 67 -1.52 -7.23 5.67
C ARG A 67 -0.14 -7.80 6.01
N ILE A 68 0.00 -8.48 7.15
CA ILE A 68 1.24 -9.17 7.53
C ILE A 68 1.54 -10.30 6.52
N ASP A 69 0.54 -11.07 6.13
CA ASP A 69 0.69 -12.16 5.15
C ASP A 69 1.12 -11.63 3.77
N CYS A 70 0.53 -10.52 3.30
CA CYS A 70 0.95 -9.80 2.11
C CYS A 70 2.44 -9.41 2.17
N LEU A 71 2.88 -8.74 3.24
CA LEU A 71 4.28 -8.32 3.41
C LEU A 71 5.26 -9.50 3.43
N ARG A 72 4.81 -10.65 3.94
CA ARG A 72 5.62 -11.87 4.02
C ARG A 72 5.55 -12.74 2.77
N GLY A 73 4.87 -12.28 1.71
CA GLY A 73 4.74 -13.00 0.44
C GLY A 73 3.79 -14.19 0.50
N ARG A 74 2.93 -14.29 1.52
CA ARG A 74 1.96 -15.38 1.69
C ARG A 74 0.63 -15.14 0.99
N SER A 75 0.40 -13.94 0.46
CA SER A 75 -0.89 -13.54 -0.13
C SER A 75 -0.78 -13.03 -1.57
N GLY A 76 0.10 -13.64 -2.36
CA GLY A 76 0.28 -13.31 -3.77
C GLY A 76 0.93 -11.93 -4.02
N PRO A 77 1.11 -11.56 -5.30
CA PRO A 77 1.74 -10.30 -5.66
C PRO A 77 0.80 -9.11 -5.39
N ARG A 78 1.41 -7.92 -5.29
CA ARG A 78 0.69 -6.64 -5.34
C ARG A 78 -0.06 -6.51 -6.68
N PRO A 79 -1.15 -5.72 -6.76
CA PRO A 79 -1.75 -4.94 -5.68
C PRO A 79 -2.67 -5.78 -4.77
N TRP A 80 -2.63 -5.51 -3.47
CA TRP A 80 -3.47 -6.15 -2.45
C TRP A 80 -4.70 -5.27 -2.12
N PRO A 81 -5.93 -5.80 -2.18
CA PRO A 81 -7.15 -5.05 -1.91
C PRO A 81 -7.39 -4.85 -0.40
N TRP A 82 -6.47 -4.17 0.28
CA TRP A 82 -6.61 -3.86 1.70
C TRP A 82 -7.80 -2.92 1.94
N LYS A 83 -8.67 -3.27 2.88
CA LYS A 83 -9.78 -2.40 3.28
C LYS A 83 -9.24 -1.14 3.96
N GLY A 84 -9.80 0.02 3.65
CA GLY A 84 -9.50 1.27 4.35
C GLY A 84 -9.94 1.17 5.81
N ILE A 85 -9.07 1.59 6.72
CA ILE A 85 -9.39 1.73 8.15
C ILE A 85 -9.67 3.21 8.35
N LEU A 86 -10.90 3.53 8.76
CA LEU A 86 -11.39 4.89 9.03
C LEU A 86 -11.24 5.22 10.51
#